data_AF-A0A377VXA6-F1
#
_entry.id   AF-A0A377VXA6-F1
#
_cell.length_a   1.000
_cell.length_b   1.000
_cell.length_c   1.000
_cell.angle_alpha   90.00
_cell.angle_beta   90.00
_cell.angle_gamma   90.00
#
_symmetry.space_group_name_H-M   'P 1'
#
loop_
_entity.id
_entity.type
_entity.pdbx_description
1 polymer ?
#
loop_
_entity_poly.entity_id
_entity_poly.type
_entity_poly.pdbx_seq_one_letter_code
_entity_poly.pdbx_strand_id
1 'polypeptide(L)'
;MTITKRAILDLEAEINDILEEDCAEVKFTFHAAYERLNDPRNNPAISLNELEDVFKEFIKIHLTTLLSYPEGTTFTIKCNKTKLHFPCSVVHDLRYGKKWIVQSVVTVMRKADFKSKDPIILEIN
;
A
#
# COMPACT_ATOMS: atom_id res chain seq x y z
N MET A 1 15.06 10.88 9.09
CA MET A 1 14.05 10.94 10.16
C MET A 1 13.29 9.63 10.15
N THR A 2 13.01 9.06 11.32
CA THR A 2 12.25 7.81 11.46
C THR A 2 10.76 8.11 11.34
N ILE A 3 10.02 7.32 10.56
CA ILE A 3 8.57 7.44 10.45
C ILE A 3 7.94 6.96 11.77
N THR A 4 7.14 7.80 12.42
CA THR A 4 6.50 7.45 13.69
C THR A 4 5.22 6.65 13.46
N LYS A 5 4.79 5.90 14.49
CA LYS A 5 3.49 5.22 14.50
C LYS A 5 2.34 6.17 14.19
N ARG A 6 2.37 7.36 14.79
CA ARG A 6 1.31 8.35 14.61
C ARG A 6 1.25 8.84 13.17
N ALA A 7 2.39 9.13 12.55
CA ALA A 7 2.46 9.55 11.16
C ALA A 7 1.91 8.49 10.19
N ILE A 8 2.13 7.19 10.45
CA ILE A 8 1.57 6.13 9.61
C ILE A 8 0.05 6.06 9.74
N LEU A 9 -0.48 6.17 10.97
CA LEU A 9 -1.93 6.18 11.20
C LEU A 9 -2.60 7.40 10.58
N ASP A 10 -1.95 8.58 10.65
CA ASP A 10 -2.45 9.80 10.02
C ASP A 10 -2.46 9.64 8.49
N LEU A 11 -1.39 9.08 7.89
CA LEU A 11 -1.34 8.78 6.46
C LEU A 11 -2.40 7.76 6.03
N GLU A 12 -2.62 6.70 6.81
CA GLU A 12 -3.69 5.73 6.56
C GLU A 12 -5.07 6.40 6.55
N ALA A 13 -5.34 7.27 7.53
CA ALA A 13 -6.60 7.99 7.62
C ALA A 13 -6.80 8.91 6.41
N GLU A 14 -5.79 9.71 6.06
CA GLU A 14 -5.83 10.62 4.91
C GLU A 14 -6.09 9.88 3.58
N ILE A 15 -5.46 8.72 3.39
CA ILE A 15 -5.71 7.89 2.21
C ILE A 15 -7.12 7.29 2.24
N ASN A 16 -7.57 6.82 3.40
CA ASN A 16 -8.87 6.19 3.54
C ASN A 16 -10.04 7.17 3.39
N ASP A 17 -9.85 8.44 3.77
CA ASP A 17 -10.83 9.50 3.50
C ASP A 17 -11.07 9.66 1.99
N ILE A 18 -10.04 9.44 1.15
CA ILE A 18 -10.18 9.46 -0.32
C ILE A 18 -10.88 8.20 -0.83
N LEU A 19 -10.57 7.04 -0.26
CA LEU A 19 -11.07 5.74 -0.72
C LEU A 19 -12.49 5.40 -0.25
N GLU A 20 -13.00 6.10 0.75
CA GLU A 20 -14.31 5.85 1.36
C GLU A 20 -15.46 5.94 0.34
N GLU A 21 -15.40 6.90 -0.59
CA GLU A 21 -16.42 7.07 -1.65
C GLU A 21 -16.55 5.82 -2.54
N ASP A 22 -15.44 5.11 -2.73
CA ASP A 22 -15.33 3.89 -3.54
C ASP A 22 -15.54 2.60 -2.73
N CYS A 23 -15.90 2.70 -1.45
CA CYS A 23 -15.98 1.56 -0.51
C CYS A 23 -14.66 0.77 -0.48
N ALA A 24 -13.53 1.46 -0.46
CA ALA A 24 -12.21 0.86 -0.33
C ALA A 24 -11.47 1.41 0.89
N GLU A 25 -10.48 0.68 1.37
CA GLU A 25 -9.55 1.16 2.38
C GLU A 25 -8.17 0.52 2.19
N VAL A 26 -7.13 1.22 2.60
CA VAL A 26 -5.77 0.71 2.78
C VAL A 26 -5.49 0.50 4.25
N LYS A 27 -4.76 -0.56 4.55
CA LYS A 27 -4.29 -0.88 5.90
C LYS A 27 -2.88 -1.42 5.87
N PHE A 28 -1.97 -0.77 6.59
CA PHE A 28 -0.66 -1.32 6.84
C PHE A 28 -0.74 -2.37 7.96
N THR A 29 -0.25 -3.56 7.65
CA THR A 29 -0.05 -4.57 8.69
C THR A 29 1.01 -4.11 9.67
N PHE A 30 1.03 -4.71 10.88
CA PHE A 30 2.08 -4.44 11.85
C PHE A 30 3.49 -4.64 11.26
N HIS A 31 3.64 -5.71 10.46
CA HIS A 31 4.87 -6.03 9.76
C HIS A 31 5.31 -4.91 8.80
N ALA A 32 4.39 -4.41 7.97
CA ALA A 32 4.69 -3.31 7.06
C ALA A 32 5.01 -2.02 7.83
N ALA A 33 4.11 -1.59 8.70
CA ALA A 33 4.16 -0.28 9.36
C ALA A 33 5.36 -0.14 10.31
N TYR A 34 5.61 -1.13 11.16
CA TYR A 34 6.54 -0.96 12.28
C TYR A 34 7.88 -1.66 12.06
N GLU A 35 7.89 -2.81 11.39
CA GLU A 35 9.11 -3.56 11.20
C GLU A 35 9.82 -3.17 9.90
N ARG A 36 9.06 -2.82 8.85
CA ARG A 36 9.61 -2.72 7.50
C ARG A 36 9.79 -1.31 6.96
N LEU A 37 8.96 -0.33 7.34
CA LEU A 37 9.12 1.05 6.87
C LEU A 37 10.46 1.67 7.30
N ASN A 38 10.83 1.46 8.57
CA ASN A 38 12.07 1.99 9.15
C ASN A 38 13.23 0.98 9.13
N ASP A 39 13.10 -0.14 8.42
CA ASP A 39 14.16 -1.16 8.33
C ASP A 39 15.43 -0.55 7.70
N PRO A 40 16.63 -0.71 8.31
CA PRO A 40 17.89 -0.21 7.77
C PRO A 40 18.23 -0.71 6.35
N ARG A 41 17.59 -1.78 5.89
CA ARG A 41 17.70 -2.28 4.50
C ARG A 41 17.15 -1.29 3.48
N ASN A 42 16.24 -0.40 3.88
CA ASN A 42 15.77 0.66 3.02
C ASN A 42 16.84 1.74 2.91
N ASN A 43 17.61 1.69 1.81
CA ASN A 43 18.65 2.64 1.52
C ASN A 43 18.43 3.27 0.12
N PRO A 44 18.13 4.58 0.03
CA PRO A 44 17.95 5.51 1.14
C PRO A 44 16.72 5.18 2.02
N ALA A 45 16.70 5.72 3.24
CA ALA A 45 15.57 5.57 4.15
C ALA A 45 14.26 6.02 3.47
N ILE A 46 13.14 5.37 3.82
CA ILE A 46 11.82 5.75 3.30
C ILE A 46 11.36 7.00 4.06
N SER A 47 10.94 8.03 3.33
CA SER A 47 10.30 9.20 3.92
C SER A 47 8.76 9.08 3.90
N LEU A 48 8.09 9.80 4.79
CA LEU A 48 6.62 9.82 4.83
C LEU A 48 6.04 10.37 3.51
N ASN A 49 6.63 11.46 2.98
CA ASN A 49 6.20 12.07 1.73
C ASN A 49 6.33 11.10 0.54
N GLU A 50 7.38 10.28 0.49
CA GLU A 50 7.50 9.25 -0.56
C GLU A 50 6.38 8.21 -0.49
N LEU A 51 5.94 7.83 0.72
CA LEU A 51 4.80 6.92 0.87
C LEU A 51 3.52 7.57 0.38
N GLU A 52 3.27 8.81 0.82
CA GLU A 52 2.11 9.58 0.42
C GLU A 52 2.00 9.72 -1.10
N ASP A 53 3.10 10.11 -1.76
CA ASP A 53 3.17 10.21 -3.22
C ASP A 53 2.87 8.88 -3.91
N VAL A 54 3.47 7.79 -3.41
CA VAL A 54 3.25 6.43 -3.94
C VAL A 54 1.78 6.04 -3.89
N PHE A 55 1.11 6.22 -2.74
CA PHE A 55 -0.27 5.79 -2.60
C PHE A 55 -1.23 6.70 -3.37
N LYS A 56 -0.99 8.02 -3.40
CA LYS A 56 -1.78 8.95 -4.23
C LYS A 56 -1.68 8.59 -5.72
N GLU A 57 -0.48 8.28 -6.20
CA GLU A 57 -0.29 7.88 -7.59
C GLU A 57 -0.90 6.50 -7.89
N PHE A 58 -0.72 5.53 -6.98
CA PHE A 58 -1.36 4.23 -7.09
C PHE A 58 -2.88 4.34 -7.19
N ILE A 59 -3.53 5.10 -6.31
CA ILE A 59 -4.98 5.30 -6.32
C ILE A 59 -5.41 5.92 -7.64
N LYS A 60 -4.72 6.97 -8.08
CA LYS A 60 -5.02 7.64 -9.34
C LYS A 60 -4.98 6.71 -10.56
N ILE A 61 -4.05 5.76 -10.59
CA ILE A 61 -3.82 4.91 -11.78
C ILE A 61 -4.58 3.58 -11.69
N HIS A 62 -4.64 2.97 -10.51
CA HIS A 62 -5.00 1.55 -10.34
C HIS A 62 -6.24 1.32 -9.47
N LEU A 63 -6.91 2.35 -8.94
CA LEU A 63 -8.07 2.17 -8.06
C LEU A 63 -9.16 1.32 -8.72
N THR A 64 -9.56 1.64 -9.94
CA THR A 64 -10.61 0.87 -10.65
C THR A 64 -10.20 -0.61 -10.83
N THR A 65 -8.92 -0.88 -11.06
CA THR A 65 -8.39 -2.24 -11.15
C THR A 65 -8.47 -2.94 -9.79
N LEU A 66 -8.03 -2.28 -8.71
CA LEU A 66 -8.11 -2.81 -7.34
C LEU A 66 -9.54 -3.18 -6.95
N LEU A 67 -10.52 -2.33 -7.27
CA LEU A 67 -11.93 -2.56 -6.96
C LEU A 67 -12.50 -3.81 -7.65
N SER A 68 -11.90 -4.22 -8.77
CA SER A 68 -12.33 -5.42 -9.51
C SER A 68 -11.79 -6.73 -8.93
N TYR A 69 -10.82 -6.68 -8.02
CA TYR A 69 -10.14 -7.89 -7.56
C TYR A 69 -11.01 -8.75 -6.62
N PRO A 70 -11.00 -10.08 -6.81
CA PRO A 70 -11.65 -11.00 -5.88
C PRO A 70 -10.92 -11.04 -4.53
N GLU A 71 -11.61 -11.51 -3.50
CA GLU A 71 -11.03 -11.71 -2.18
C GLU A 71 -9.87 -12.71 -2.25
N GLY A 72 -8.81 -12.47 -1.48
CA GLY A 72 -7.61 -13.30 -1.48
C GLY A 72 -6.63 -13.00 -2.61
N THR A 73 -6.94 -12.05 -3.51
CA THR A 73 -5.99 -11.61 -4.54
C THR A 73 -4.76 -11.01 -3.88
N THR A 74 -3.57 -11.49 -4.27
CA THR A 74 -2.30 -10.87 -3.89
C THR A 74 -1.67 -10.18 -5.09
N PHE A 75 -1.06 -9.03 -4.83
CA PHE A 75 -0.41 -8.22 -5.85
C PHE A 75 0.70 -7.38 -5.22
N THR A 76 1.65 -6.93 -6.03
CA THR A 76 2.68 -6.00 -5.56
C THR A 76 2.50 -4.65 -6.25
N ILE A 77 2.43 -3.57 -5.46
CA ILE A 77 2.63 -2.22 -5.97
C ILE A 77 4.13 -2.01 -6.17
N LYS A 78 4.53 -1.59 -7.36
CA LYS A 78 5.92 -1.34 -7.73
C LYS A 78 6.09 0.12 -8.16
N CYS A 79 6.78 0.91 -7.35
CA CYS A 79 7.13 2.28 -7.71
C CYS A 79 8.49 2.31 -8.41
N ASN A 80 8.46 2.63 -9.70
CA ASN A 80 9.63 2.61 -10.56
C ASN A 80 10.60 3.77 -10.25
N LYS A 81 10.13 4.92 -9.77
CA LYS A 81 10.95 6.09 -9.38
C LYS A 81 11.71 5.85 -8.09
N THR A 82 11.02 5.43 -7.03
CA THR A 82 11.63 5.28 -5.69
C THR A 82 12.22 3.89 -5.45
N LYS A 83 11.93 2.91 -6.32
CA LYS A 83 12.28 1.49 -6.16
C LYS A 83 11.65 0.87 -4.91
N LEU A 84 10.52 1.41 -4.47
CA LEU A 84 9.72 0.86 -3.39
C LEU A 84 8.75 -0.19 -3.93
N HIS A 85 8.61 -1.28 -3.16
CA HIS A 85 7.72 -2.39 -3.48
C HIS A 85 6.85 -2.70 -2.28
N PHE A 86 5.55 -2.87 -2.53
CA PHE A 86 4.54 -3.12 -1.51
C PHE A 86 3.71 -4.35 -1.89
N PRO A 87 4.15 -5.55 -1.49
CA PRO A 87 3.29 -6.73 -1.53
C PRO A 87 2.03 -6.49 -0.69
N CYS A 88 0.89 -6.75 -1.31
CA CYS A 88 -0.45 -6.45 -0.81
C CYS A 88 -1.36 -7.66 -0.99
N SER A 89 -2.40 -7.72 -0.16
CA SER A 89 -3.50 -8.69 -0.28
C SER A 89 -4.84 -7.98 -0.19
N VAL A 90 -5.81 -8.46 -0.97
CA VAL A 90 -7.19 -7.98 -0.93
C VAL A 90 -8.00 -8.85 0.02
N VAL A 91 -8.65 -8.21 0.98
CA VAL A 91 -9.69 -8.81 1.82
C VAL A 91 -10.99 -8.09 1.52
N HIS A 92 -12.11 -8.81 1.48
CA HIS A 92 -13.43 -8.18 1.35
C HIS A 92 -14.06 -8.11 2.73
N ASP A 93 -14.67 -6.97 3.03
CA ASP A 93 -15.43 -6.75 4.25
C ASP A 93 -16.87 -6.37 3.88
N LEU A 94 -17.81 -6.58 4.79
CA LEU A 94 -19.20 -6.18 4.60
C LEU A 94 -19.57 -5.13 5.65
N ARG A 95 -19.66 -3.87 5.23
CA ARG A 95 -20.02 -2.76 6.11
C ARG A 95 -21.28 -2.09 5.60
N TYR A 96 -22.25 -1.92 6.49
CA TYR A 96 -23.54 -1.28 6.16
C TYR A 96 -24.24 -1.89 4.93
N GLY A 97 -24.11 -3.20 4.73
CA GLY A 97 -24.70 -3.91 3.58
C GLY A 97 -23.98 -3.69 2.25
N LYS A 98 -22.85 -2.98 2.23
CA LYS A 98 -21.99 -2.81 1.06
C LYS A 98 -20.73 -3.64 1.21
N LYS A 99 -20.24 -4.17 0.09
CA LYS A 99 -18.93 -4.82 0.03
C LYS A 99 -17.84 -3.75 0.02
N TRP A 100 -16.87 -3.89 0.90
CA TRP A 100 -15.70 -3.05 1.02
C TRP A 100 -14.45 -3.80 0.56
N ILE A 101 -13.58 -3.11 -0.17
CA ILE A 101 -12.31 -3.64 -0.65
C ILE A 101 -11.20 -3.18 0.31
N VAL A 102 -10.69 -4.09 1.12
CA VAL A 102 -9.62 -3.82 2.09
C VAL A 102 -8.28 -4.25 1.49
N GLN A 103 -7.48 -3.27 1.06
CA GLN A 103 -6.10 -3.49 0.65
C GLN A 103 -5.19 -3.55 1.88
N SER A 104 -4.73 -4.74 2.24
CA SER A 104 -3.74 -4.92 3.29
C SER A 104 -2.33 -4.85 2.71
N VAL A 105 -1.56 -3.83 3.09
CA VAL A 105 -0.13 -3.72 2.80
C VAL A 105 0.62 -4.66 3.75
N VAL A 106 1.08 -5.79 3.20
CA VAL A 106 1.67 -6.87 3.98
C VAL A 106 3.11 -6.56 4.34
N THR A 107 3.86 -5.93 3.43
CA THR A 107 5.24 -5.55 3.67
C THR A 107 5.62 -4.37 2.78
N VAL A 108 6.82 -3.84 3.01
CA VAL A 108 7.41 -2.75 2.24
C VAL A 108 8.92 -2.97 2.17
N MET A 109 9.51 -2.66 1.03
CA MET A 109 10.96 -2.64 0.89
C MET A 109 11.44 -1.78 -0.27
N ARG A 110 12.57 -1.10 -0.07
CA ARG A 110 13.31 -0.46 -1.16
C ARG A 110 14.33 -1.42 -1.74
N LYS A 111 14.20 -1.79 -3.02
CA LYS A 111 15.16 -2.67 -3.71
C LYS A 111 15.05 -2.54 -5.22
N ALA A 112 16.17 -2.26 -5.90
CA ALA A 112 16.17 -2.12 -7.36
C ALA A 112 15.80 -3.44 -8.07
N ASP A 113 16.41 -4.55 -7.65
CA ASP A 113 16.19 -5.88 -8.25
C ASP A 113 15.17 -6.72 -7.47
N PHE A 114 14.08 -6.09 -7.03
CA PHE A 114 13.01 -6.82 -6.36
C PHE A 114 12.34 -7.78 -7.34
N LYS A 115 12.23 -9.05 -6.93
CA LYS A 115 11.44 -10.06 -7.63
C LYS A 115 10.19 -10.30 -6.80
N SER A 116 9.07 -9.82 -7.32
CA SER A 116 7.76 -10.11 -6.74
C SER A 116 7.51 -11.62 -6.76
N LYS A 117 6.92 -12.13 -5.69
CA LYS A 117 6.36 -13.49 -5.66
C LYS A 117 4.91 -13.51 -6.15
N ASP A 118 4.27 -12.34 -6.16
CA ASP A 118 2.90 -12.20 -6.62
C ASP A 118 2.85 -12.25 -8.15
N PRO A 119 1.84 -12.90 -8.72
CA PRO A 119 1.65 -12.97 -10.17
C PRO A 119 1.25 -11.61 -10.76
N ILE A 120 0.67 -10.73 -9.95
CA ILE A 120 0.16 -9.42 -10.35
C ILE A 120 1.11 -8.33 -9.84
N ILE A 121 1.52 -7.45 -10.76
CA ILE A 121 2.34 -6.28 -10.46
C ILE A 121 1.64 -5.05 -10.99
N LEU A 122 1.40 -4.07 -10.11
CA LEU A 122 0.81 -2.78 -10.45
C LEU A 122 1.91 -1.73 -10.39
N GLU A 123 2.33 -1.25 -11.56
CA GLU A 123 3.43 -0.31 -11.69
C GLU A 123 2.95 1.14 -11.63
N ILE A 124 3.67 1.96 -10.87
CA ILE A 124 3.53 3.42 -10.82
C ILE A 124 4.91 4.05 -11.02
N ASN A 125 4.96 5.32 -11.47
CA ASN A 125 6.21 5.95 -11.84
C ASN A 125 6.84 6.70 -10.66
#